data_AF-A0A6D2XT12-F1
#
_entry.id   AF-A0A6D2XT12-F1
#
_cell.length_a   1.000
_cell.length_b   1.000
_cell.length_c   1.000
_cell.angle_alpha   90.00
_cell.angle_beta   90.00
_cell.angle_gamma   90.00
#
_symmetry.space_group_name_H-M   'P 1'
#
loop_
_entity.id
_entity.type
_entity.pdbx_description
1 polymer ?
#
loop_
_entity_poly.entity_id
_entity_poly.type
_entity_poly.pdbx_seq_one_letter_code
_entity_poly.pdbx_strand_id
1 'polypeptide(L)' 'MDKKLSLKLNGGRHVQGILRGFDPFMNLVIDECVEMATSGQQNNIGMVVIRGNSIIMLEALERV' A
#
# COMPACT_ATOMS: atom_id res chain seq x y z
N MET A 1 -11.52 9.11 2.34
CA MET A 1 -10.89 8.14 1.42
C MET A 1 -10.24 8.95 0.31
N ASP A 2 -9.32 8.37 -0.47
CA ASP A 2 -8.34 9.07 -1.31
C ASP A 2 -7.11 9.60 -0.57
N LYS A 3 -6.68 8.89 0.48
CA LYS A 3 -5.40 9.20 1.16
C LYS A 3 -4.27 8.40 0.52
N LYS A 4 -3.15 9.07 0.25
CA LYS A 4 -1.93 8.39 -0.17
C LYS A 4 -1.26 7.69 1.02
N LEU A 5 -1.05 6.39 0.89
CA LEU A 5 -0.47 5.53 1.91
C LEU A 5 0.88 4.96 1.47
N SER A 6 1.74 4.73 2.45
CA SER A 6 2.95 3.93 2.36
C SER A 6 2.78 2.68 3.22
N LEU A 7 2.98 1.51 2.61
CA LEU A 7 2.68 0.21 3.22
C LEU A 7 3.93 -0.68 3.18
N LYS A 8 4.37 -1.13 4.35
CA LYS A 8 5.38 -2.20 4.46
C LYS A 8 4.67 -3.52 4.65
N LEU A 9 5.01 -4.49 3.80
CA LEU A 9 4.38 -5.81 3.76
C LEU A 9 5.38 -6.90 4.10
N ASN A 10 4.85 -8.08 4.43
CA ASN A 10 5.64 -9.30 4.59
C ASN A 10 6.53 -9.57 3.37
N GLY A 11 7.71 -10.13 3.64
CA GLY A 11 8.72 -10.42 2.62
C GLY A 11 9.56 -9.19 2.23
N GLY A 12 9.57 -8.13 3.04
CA GLY A 12 10.36 -6.92 2.78
C GLY A 12 9.82 -6.06 1.64
N ARG A 13 8.59 -6.29 1.20
CA ARG A 13 7.96 -5.52 0.12
C ARG A 13 7.46 -4.19 0.63
N HIS A 14 7.64 -3.15 -0.18
CA HIS A 14 7.18 -1.80 0.12
C HIS A 14 6.37 -1.29 -1.06
N VAL A 15 5.14 -0.87 -0.80
CA VAL A 15 4.26 -0.30 -1.82
C VAL A 15 3.68 1.03 -1.35
N GLN A 16 3.38 1.89 -2.30
CA GLN A 16 2.65 3.14 -2.06
C GLN A 16 1.46 3.25 -3.01
N GLY A 17 0.37 3.86 -2.58
CA GLY A 17 -0.79 4.08 -3.44
C GLY A 17 -1.92 4.78 -2.71
N ILE A 18 -3.08 4.86 -3.36
CA ILE A 18 -4.26 5.57 -2.87
C ILE A 18 -5.23 4.58 -2.24
N LEU A 19 -5.60 4.81 -0.97
CA LEU A 19 -6.61 3.98 -0.30
C LEU A 19 -8.01 4.26 -0.86
N ARG A 20 -8.58 3.26 -1.53
CA ARG A 20 -9.97 3.31 -2.05
C ARG A 20 -10.97 2.64 -1.11
N GLY A 21 -10.55 1.62 -0.37
CA GLY A 21 -11.45 0.90 0.53
C GLY A 21 -10.71 -0.04 1.47
N PHE A 22 -11.39 -0.45 2.53
CA PHE A 22 -10.90 -1.44 3.48
C PHE A 22 -12.07 -2.20 4.11
N ASP A 23 -11.78 -3.36 4.70
CA ASP A 23 -12.73 -4.14 5.48
C ASP A 23 -12.29 -4.25 6.97
N PRO A 24 -13.13 -4.83 7.86
CA PRO A 24 -12.78 -5.00 9.28
C PRO A 24 -11.56 -5.88 9.56
N PHE A 25 -11.11 -6.69 8.59
CA PHE A 25 -9.89 -7.50 8.70
C PHE A 25 -8.66 -6.76 8.17
N MET A 26 -8.80 -5.47 7.86
CA MET A 26 -7.77 -4.61 7.27
C MET A 26 -7.27 -5.10 5.91
N ASN A 27 -8.08 -5.85 5.16
CA ASN A 27 -7.78 -6.02 3.73
C ASN A 27 -8.00 -4.68 3.04
N LEU A 28 -7.06 -4.24 2.21
CA LEU A 28 -7.07 -2.92 1.61
C LEU A 28 -7.20 -3.01 0.09
N VAL A 29 -8.00 -2.11 -0.47
CA VAL A 29 -8.01 -1.83 -1.91
C VAL A 29 -7.16 -0.57 -2.13
N ILE A 30 -6.02 -0.75 -2.78
CA ILE A 30 -5.08 0.32 -3.09
C ILE A 30 -5.05 0.53 -4.60
N ASP A 31 -5.27 1.76 -5.03
CA ASP A 31 -5.23 2.16 -6.43
C ASP A 31 -3.97 2.96 -6.73
N GLU A 32 -3.62 3.10 -8.02
CA GLU A 32 -2.38 3.74 -8.47
C GLU A 32 -1.14 3.24 -7.72
N CYS A 33 -1.12 1.94 -7.43
CA CYS A 33 -0.12 1.36 -6.56
C CYS A 33 1.22 1.25 -7.30
N VAL A 34 2.28 1.59 -6.58
CA VAL A 34 3.68 1.58 -7.03
C VAL A 34 4.49 0.75 -6.04
N GLU A 35 5.17 -0.26 -6.54
CA GLU A 35 6.16 -1.03 -5.78
C GLU A 35 7.48 -0.27 -5.73
N MET A 36 8.01 -0.12 -4.52
CA MET A 36 9.32 0.46 -4.25
C MET A 36 10.34 -0.67 -4.15
N ALA A 37 10.96 -1.04 -5.28
CA ALA A 37 11.94 -2.12 -5.31
C ALA A 37 13.21 -1.73 -4.52
N THR A 38 13.90 -2.72 -3.96
CA THR A 38 15.14 -2.50 -3.18
C THR A 38 16.27 -1.88 -4.01
N SER A 39 16.22 -2.04 -5.34
CA SER A 39 17.14 -1.40 -6.29
C SER A 39 16.89 0.11 -6.48
N GLY A 40 15.84 0.67 -5.86
CA GLY A 40 15.38 2.04 -6.07
C GLY A 40 14.45 2.22 -7.28
N GLN A 41 14.22 1.14 -8.05
CA GLN A 41 13.27 1.16 -9.15
C GLN A 41 11.82 1.25 -8.62
N GLN A 42 10.98 2.03 -9.30
CA GLN A 42 9.56 2.13 -9.02
C GLN A 42 8.78 1.41 -10.11
N ASN A 43 8.00 0.40 -9.73
CA ASN A 43 7.19 -0.39 -10.65
C ASN A 43 5.71 -0.08 -10.44
N ASN A 44 5.06 0.46 -11.48
CA ASN A 44 3.62 0.71 -11.43
C ASN A 44 2.88 -0.63 -11.53
N ILE A 45 2.09 -0.95 -10.51
CA ILE A 45 1.31 -2.18 -10.41
C ILE A 45 -0.21 -1.92 -10.50
N GLY A 46 -0.65 -0.66 -10.43
CA GLY A 46 -2.04 -0.28 -10.67
C GLY A 46 -2.93 -0.58 -9.47
N MET A 47 -4.13 -1.13 -9.71
CA MET A 47 -5.06 -1.46 -8.64
C MET A 47 -4.74 -2.83 -8.04
N VAL A 48 -4.55 -2.89 -6.72
CA VAL A 48 -4.22 -4.10 -5.98
C VAL A 48 -5.08 -4.27 -4.74
N VAL A 49 -5.29 -5.53 -4.35
CA VAL A 49 -5.90 -5.90 -3.07
C VAL A 49 -4.80 -6.46 -2.17
N ILE A 50 -4.64 -5.88 -0.99
CA ILE A 50 -3.64 -6.28 0.00
C ILE A 50 -4.36 -6.99 1.14
N ARG A 51 -3.88 -8.20 1.46
CA ARG A 51 -4.39 -8.97 2.61
C ARG A 51 -3.93 -8.33 3.92
N GLY A 52 -4.86 -8.08 4.85
CA GLY A 52 -4.56 -7.41 6.13
C GLY A 52 -3.47 -8.08 6.96
N ASN A 53 -3.48 -9.41 7.02
CA ASN A 53 -2.44 -10.19 7.74
C ASN A 53 -1.02 -10.03 7.16
N SER A 54 -0.87 -9.47 5.96
CA SER A 54 0.43 -9.22 5.34
C SER A 54 0.97 -7.82 5.60
N ILE A 55 0.18 -6.93 6.22
CA ILE A 55 0.57 -5.56 6.52
C ILE A 55 1.36 -5.52 7.82
N ILE A 56 2.60 -5.05 7.73
CA ILE A 56 3.47 -4.83 8.90
C ILE A 56 3.29 -3.41 9.41
N MET A 57 3.22 -2.44 8.50
CA MET A 57 3.13 -1.02 8.84
C MET A 57 2.38 -0.25 7.76
N LEU A 58 1.59 0.73 8.20
CA LEU A 58 0.83 1.64 7.37
C LEU A 58 1.12 3.08 7.81
N GLU A 59 1.53 3.92 6.87
CA GLU A 59 1.85 5.32 7.09
C GLU A 59 1.04 6.20 6.12
N ALA A 60 0.41 7.25 6.64
CA ALA A 60 -0.21 8.27 5.80
C ALA A 60 0.88 9.25 5.32
N LEU A 61 0.97 9.44 4.01
CA LEU A 61 1.93 10.38 3.42
C LEU A 61 1.40 11.82 3.39
N GLU A 62 0.09 11.98 3.58
CA GLU A 62 -0.56 13.28 3.67
C GLU A 62 -0.79 13.67 5.13
N ARG A 63 -0.60 14.97 5.43
CA ARG A 63 -0.97 15.53 6.73
C ARG A 63 -2.48 15.41 6.94
N VAL A 64 -2.85 15.03 8.16
CA VAL A 64 -4.23 15.02 8.66
C VAL A 64 -4.57 16.39 9.21
#